data_AF-A0A143PWD1-F1
#
_entry.id   AF-A0A143PWD1-F1
#
_cell.length_a   1.000
_cell.length_b   1.000
_cell.length_c   1.000
_cell.angle_alpha   90.00
_cell.angle_beta   90.00
_cell.angle_gamma   90.00
#
_symmetry.space_group_name_H-M   'P 1'
#
loop_
_entity.id
_entity.type
_entity.pdbx_description
1 polymer ?
#
loop_
_entity_poly.entity_id
_entity_poly.type
_entity_poly.pdbx_seq_one_letter_code
_entity_poly.pdbx_strand_id
1 'polypeptide(L)'
;MLDSRIDAMVNEGFTQRQAAFVVTVMLHAGVCMVRQYCAFAGIAHGHNAREFFARLVERRIATPYAALHARARLYHIHHRRLYTAIGEPHSRFRKPLPAGRAMERLMILDAVPAPPSIPWLATERDKWDHFVRTFGTSLTLEWLPHLRFGTPPDVTVRYFPDRQPIGVVEAG
;
A
#
# COMPACT_ATOMS: atom_id res chain seq x y z
N MET A 1 11.43 9.31 3.65
CA MET A 1 10.85 8.59 2.48
C MET A 1 9.33 8.55 2.50
N LEU A 2 8.69 8.28 3.64
CA LEU A 2 7.23 8.35 3.75
C LEU A 2 6.71 9.80 3.61
N ASP A 3 7.36 10.76 4.29
CA ASP A 3 6.97 12.17 4.26
C ASP A 3 6.96 12.76 2.85
N SER A 4 8.00 12.49 2.05
CA SER A 4 8.05 12.92 0.64
C SER A 4 6.94 12.32 -0.23
N ARG A 5 6.47 11.10 0.09
CA ARG A 5 5.32 10.48 -0.61
C ARG A 5 4.00 11.14 -0.18
N ILE A 6 3.88 11.53 1.08
CA ILE A 6 2.73 12.27 1.62
C ILE A 6 2.67 13.66 0.97
N ASP A 7 3.77 14.39 0.90
CA ASP A 7 3.86 15.69 0.24
C ASP A 7 3.46 15.62 -1.23
N ALA A 8 3.89 14.58 -1.94
CA ALA A 8 3.47 14.34 -3.32
C ALA A 8 1.94 14.16 -3.45
N MET A 9 1.28 13.52 -2.49
CA MET A 9 -0.18 13.42 -2.47
C MET A 9 -0.86 14.73 -2.05
N VAL A 10 -0.26 15.51 -1.17
CA VAL A 10 -0.77 16.85 -0.84
C VAL A 10 -0.80 17.72 -2.11
N ASN A 11 0.25 17.67 -2.93
CA ASN A 11 0.31 18.38 -4.22
C ASN A 11 -0.74 17.89 -5.24
N GLU A 12 -1.29 16.68 -5.07
CA GLU A 12 -2.39 16.13 -5.89
C GLU A 12 -3.78 16.55 -5.36
N GLY A 13 -3.82 17.42 -4.34
CA GLY A 13 -5.03 18.04 -3.78
C GLY A 13 -5.64 17.30 -2.60
N PHE A 14 -4.88 16.41 -1.95
CA PHE A 14 -5.32 15.76 -0.71
C PHE A 14 -4.94 16.58 0.52
N THR A 15 -5.75 16.56 1.57
CA THR A 15 -5.28 17.05 2.88
C THR A 15 -4.17 16.15 3.41
N GLN A 16 -3.29 16.64 4.29
CA GLN A 16 -2.20 15.83 4.85
C GLN A 16 -2.67 14.48 5.42
N ARG A 17 -3.83 14.48 6.10
CA ARG A 17 -4.45 13.26 6.65
C ARG A 17 -4.95 12.31 5.56
N GLN A 18 -5.59 12.82 4.51
CA GLN A 18 -6.02 12.02 3.36
C GLN A 18 -4.82 11.46 2.59
N ALA A 19 -3.80 12.30 2.39
CA ALA A 19 -2.54 11.93 1.74
C ALA A 19 -1.87 10.77 2.47
N ALA A 20 -1.69 10.87 3.79
CA ALA A 20 -1.12 9.79 4.60
C ALA A 20 -1.92 8.48 4.45
N PHE A 21 -3.25 8.54 4.52
CA PHE A 21 -4.08 7.35 4.33
C PHE A 21 -3.93 6.76 2.93
N VAL A 22 -4.01 7.58 1.88
CA VAL A 22 -3.93 7.14 0.48
C VAL A 22 -2.56 6.50 0.18
N VAL A 23 -1.47 7.09 0.69
CA VAL A 23 -0.12 6.52 0.58
C VAL A 23 -0.07 5.14 1.23
N THR A 24 -0.55 5.00 2.47
CA THR A 24 -0.61 3.71 3.16
C THR A 24 -1.39 2.68 2.36
N VAL A 25 -2.58 3.03 1.86
CA VAL A 25 -3.38 2.12 1.04
C VAL A 25 -2.61 1.69 -0.21
N MET A 26 -2.04 2.63 -0.97
CA MET A 26 -1.35 2.34 -2.22
C MET A 26 -0.09 1.49 -2.04
N LEU A 27 0.59 1.65 -0.91
CA LEU A 27 1.81 0.91 -0.58
C LEU A 27 1.53 -0.50 -0.05
N HIS A 28 0.40 -0.74 0.62
CA HIS A 28 0.17 -2.01 1.32
C HIS A 28 -0.95 -2.88 0.74
N ALA A 29 -1.97 -2.31 0.10
CA ALA A 29 -3.17 -3.05 -0.27
C ALA A 29 -3.75 -2.67 -1.65
N GLY A 30 -3.64 -1.41 -2.06
CA GLY A 30 -4.37 -0.84 -3.19
C GLY A 30 -5.87 -0.75 -3.00
N VAL A 31 -6.43 -1.37 -1.96
CA VAL A 31 -7.86 -1.39 -1.66
C VAL A 31 -8.10 -0.95 -0.22
N CYS A 32 -9.23 -0.29 0.03
CA CYS A 32 -9.60 0.18 1.34
C CYS A 32 -11.11 0.33 1.52
N MET A 33 -11.53 0.56 2.75
CA MET A 33 -12.92 0.87 3.12
C MET A 33 -13.03 2.18 3.87
N VAL A 34 -14.24 2.74 3.87
CA VAL A 34 -14.52 3.98 4.59
C VAL A 34 -14.25 3.86 6.10
N ARG A 35 -14.53 2.71 6.71
CA ARG A 35 -14.25 2.47 8.14
C ARG A 35 -12.75 2.55 8.46
N GLN A 36 -11.90 2.08 7.56
CA GLN A 36 -10.44 2.11 7.75
C GLN A 36 -9.93 3.53 7.68
N TYR A 37 -10.46 4.35 6.75
CA TYR A 37 -10.16 5.78 6.74
C TYR A 37 -10.61 6.45 8.04
N CYS A 38 -11.82 6.17 8.51
CA CYS A 38 -12.35 6.77 9.75
C CYS A 38 -11.46 6.43 10.95
N ALA A 39 -11.07 5.16 11.10
CA ALA A 39 -10.16 4.70 12.14
C ALA A 39 -8.78 5.35 12.03
N PHE A 40 -8.18 5.35 10.83
CA PHE A 40 -6.89 5.98 10.56
C PHE A 40 -6.90 7.48 10.87
N ALA A 41 -7.99 8.16 10.49
CA ALA A 41 -8.14 9.60 10.65
C ALA A 41 -8.59 10.03 12.05
N GLY A 42 -8.97 9.08 12.93
CA GLY A 42 -9.56 9.37 14.23
C GLY A 42 -10.89 10.14 14.14
N ILE A 43 -11.70 9.91 13.10
CA ILE A 43 -12.97 10.61 12.87
C ILE A 43 -14.16 9.65 12.91
N ALA A 44 -15.33 10.18 13.30
CA ALA A 44 -16.58 9.45 13.19
C ALA A 44 -16.95 9.20 11.72
N HIS A 45 -17.61 8.07 11.46
CA HIS A 45 -18.16 7.78 10.14
C HIS A 45 -19.29 8.77 9.82
N GLY A 46 -19.12 9.59 8.78
CA GLY A 46 -20.05 10.68 8.49
C GLY A 46 -19.82 11.34 7.14
N HIS A 47 -20.34 12.56 7.01
CA HIS A 47 -20.32 13.35 5.76
C HIS A 47 -18.92 13.46 5.16
N ASN A 48 -17.93 13.90 5.96
CA ASN A 48 -16.55 14.12 5.50
C ASN A 48 -15.91 12.85 4.91
N ALA A 49 -16.17 11.69 5.51
CA ALA A 49 -15.67 10.43 4.99
C ALA A 49 -16.37 10.05 3.68
N ARG A 50 -17.70 10.19 3.59
CA ARG A 50 -18.43 9.90 2.35
C ARG A 50 -18.02 10.82 1.21
N GLU A 51 -17.86 12.11 1.49
CA GLU A 51 -17.45 13.11 0.52
C GLU A 51 -16.03 12.85 0.00
N PHE A 52 -15.10 12.45 0.87
CA PHE A 52 -13.76 12.04 0.47
C PHE A 52 -13.79 10.89 -0.54
N PHE A 53 -14.53 9.81 -0.25
CA PHE A 53 -14.63 8.67 -1.17
C PHE A 53 -15.44 9.00 -2.44
N ALA A 54 -16.45 9.86 -2.35
CA ALA A 54 -17.17 10.37 -3.52
C ALA A 54 -16.21 11.12 -4.46
N ARG A 55 -15.37 12.01 -3.93
CA ARG A 55 -14.33 12.72 -4.69
C ARG A 55 -13.31 11.77 -5.32
N LEU A 56 -12.91 10.70 -4.63
CA LEU A 56 -12.02 9.69 -5.22
C LEU A 56 -12.66 9.02 -6.44
N VAL A 57 -13.94 8.70 -6.38
CA VAL A 57 -14.67 8.06 -7.48
C VAL A 57 -14.91 9.04 -8.62
N GLU A 58 -15.35 10.27 -8.32
CA GLU A 58 -15.58 11.34 -9.29
C GLU A 58 -14.31 11.65 -10.09
N ARG A 59 -13.16 11.76 -9.41
CA ARG A 59 -11.85 11.98 -10.05
C ARG A 59 -11.29 10.73 -10.74
N ARG A 60 -12.02 9.61 -10.76
CA ARG A 60 -11.58 8.30 -11.27
C ARG A 60 -10.26 7.82 -10.65
N ILE A 61 -10.04 8.21 -9.40
CA ILE A 61 -8.90 7.77 -8.61
C ILE A 61 -9.16 6.38 -8.03
N ALA A 62 -10.41 6.15 -7.63
CA ALA A 62 -10.86 4.88 -7.13
C ALA A 62 -12.16 4.39 -7.76
N THR A 63 -12.35 3.07 -7.78
CA THR A 63 -13.59 2.43 -8.18
C THR A 63 -14.17 1.60 -7.04
N PRO A 64 -15.48 1.68 -6.76
CA PRO A 64 -16.11 0.78 -5.81
C PRO A 64 -16.22 -0.63 -6.39
N TYR A 65 -16.05 -1.66 -5.56
CA TYR A 65 -16.40 -3.02 -5.94
C TYR A 65 -17.91 -3.22 -5.84
N ALA A 66 -18.58 -3.38 -6.98
CA ALA A 66 -20.04 -3.50 -7.04
C ALA A 66 -20.58 -4.83 -6.48
N ALA A 67 -19.77 -5.89 -6.47
CA ALA A 67 -20.18 -7.26 -6.13
C ALA A 67 -20.15 -7.59 -4.62
N LEU A 68 -19.66 -6.67 -3.79
CA LEU A 68 -19.67 -6.85 -2.33
C LEU A 68 -20.98 -6.29 -1.76
N HIS A 69 -21.60 -7.01 -0.83
CA HIS A 69 -22.86 -6.61 -0.18
C HIS A 69 -22.89 -5.11 0.15
N ALA A 70 -24.05 -4.46 0.00
CA ALA A 70 -24.20 -2.99 0.03
C ALA A 70 -23.56 -2.24 1.23
N ARG A 71 -23.25 -2.95 2.33
CA ARG A 71 -22.55 -2.42 3.52
C ARG A 71 -21.02 -2.52 3.46
N ALA A 72 -20.44 -3.35 2.60
CA ALA A 72 -19.01 -3.52 2.40
C ALA A 72 -18.53 -2.68 1.21
N ARG A 73 -18.58 -1.35 1.35
CA ARG A 73 -18.05 -0.42 0.36
C ARG A 73 -16.52 -0.46 0.34
N LEU A 74 -15.99 -1.41 -0.42
CA LEU A 74 -14.58 -1.58 -0.73
C LEU A 74 -14.26 -0.75 -1.98
N TYR A 75 -13.18 0.01 -1.93
CA TYR A 75 -12.71 0.89 -3.00
C TYR A 75 -11.32 0.46 -3.43
N HIS A 76 -11.11 0.42 -4.75
CA HIS A 76 -9.81 0.16 -5.36
C HIS A 76 -9.16 1.45 -5.82
N ILE A 77 -7.97 1.79 -5.31
CA ILE A 77 -7.17 2.91 -5.79
C ILE A 77 -6.29 2.42 -6.96
N HIS A 78 -6.55 2.96 -8.16
CA HIS A 78 -5.92 2.48 -9.40
C HIS A 78 -5.28 3.59 -10.25
N HIS A 79 -5.30 4.85 -9.81
CA HIS A 79 -4.81 5.97 -10.61
C HIS A 79 -3.29 5.93 -10.84
N ARG A 80 -2.86 5.71 -12.08
CA ARG A 80 -1.43 5.56 -12.44
C ARG A 80 -0.58 6.76 -12.01
N ARG A 81 -1.10 7.99 -12.13
CA ARG A 81 -0.38 9.20 -11.77
C ARG A 81 -0.01 9.22 -10.28
N LEU A 82 -0.93 8.83 -9.40
CA LEU A 82 -0.64 8.79 -7.96
C LEU A 82 0.44 7.74 -7.63
N TYR A 83 0.32 6.54 -8.22
CA TYR A 83 1.34 5.51 -8.05
C TYR A 83 2.71 5.96 -8.56
N THR A 84 2.75 6.71 -9.66
CA THR A 84 4.00 7.28 -10.19
C THR A 84 4.58 8.33 -9.22
N ALA A 85 3.74 9.21 -8.68
CA ALA A 85 4.16 10.25 -7.75
C ALA A 85 4.75 9.71 -6.43
N ILE A 86 4.34 8.52 -5.97
CA ILE A 86 4.94 7.88 -4.78
C ILE A 86 6.14 6.96 -5.11
N GLY A 87 6.55 6.89 -6.38
CA GLY A 87 7.66 6.06 -6.84
C GLY A 87 7.31 4.59 -7.16
N GLU A 88 6.02 4.25 -7.26
CA GLU A 88 5.51 2.88 -7.45
C GLU A 88 4.72 2.68 -8.77
N PRO A 89 5.20 3.14 -9.95
CA PRO A 89 4.43 3.17 -11.19
C PRO A 89 4.00 1.79 -11.72
N HIS A 90 4.67 0.73 -11.28
CA HIS A 90 4.42 -0.67 -11.70
C HIS A 90 3.77 -1.53 -10.62
N SER A 91 3.32 -0.93 -9.51
CA SER A 91 2.73 -1.69 -8.42
C SER A 91 1.52 -2.51 -8.86
N ARG A 92 1.51 -3.80 -8.50
CA ARG A 92 0.35 -4.70 -8.66
C ARG A 92 -0.87 -4.25 -7.85
N PHE A 93 -0.70 -3.34 -6.88
CA PHE A 93 -1.82 -2.76 -6.13
C PHE A 93 -2.73 -1.90 -7.01
N ARG A 94 -2.18 -1.36 -8.11
CA ARG A 94 -2.96 -0.63 -9.12
C ARG A 94 -3.88 -1.52 -9.96
N LYS A 95 -3.58 -2.82 -10.09
CA LYS A 95 -4.32 -3.72 -10.99
C LYS A 95 -5.60 -4.25 -10.32
N PRO A 96 -6.73 -4.31 -11.05
CA PRO A 96 -7.97 -4.87 -10.53
C PRO A 96 -7.78 -6.36 -10.24
N LEU A 97 -8.60 -6.89 -9.34
CA LEU A 97 -8.48 -8.24 -8.83
C LEU A 97 -9.84 -8.77 -8.36
N PRO A 98 -10.03 -10.09 -8.29
CA PRO A 98 -11.28 -10.66 -7.79
C PRO A 98 -11.54 -10.28 -6.33
N ALA A 99 -12.81 -10.19 -5.93
CA ALA A 99 -13.22 -9.73 -4.61
C ALA A 99 -12.57 -10.52 -3.44
N GLY A 100 -12.38 -11.83 -3.58
CA GLY A 100 -11.70 -12.64 -2.56
C GLY A 100 -10.24 -12.19 -2.33
N ARG A 101 -9.49 -11.92 -3.40
CA ARG A 101 -8.12 -11.37 -3.31
C ARG A 101 -8.11 -9.94 -2.80
N ALA A 102 -9.20 -9.18 -3.01
CA ALA A 102 -9.33 -7.84 -2.44
C ALA A 102 -9.44 -7.91 -0.92
N MET A 103 -10.20 -8.89 -0.43
CA MET A 103 -10.38 -9.13 1.01
C MET A 103 -9.06 -9.49 1.69
N GLU A 104 -8.23 -10.36 1.09
CA GLU A 104 -6.90 -10.69 1.61
C GLU A 104 -6.03 -9.43 1.79
N ARG A 105 -6.00 -8.55 0.78
CA ARG A 105 -5.26 -7.29 0.87
C ARG A 105 -5.84 -6.32 1.89
N LEU A 106 -7.14 -6.39 2.12
CA LEU A 106 -7.84 -5.57 3.09
C LEU A 106 -7.50 -5.95 4.53
N MET A 107 -7.35 -7.26 4.79
CA MET A 107 -6.92 -7.78 6.10
C MET A 107 -5.53 -7.29 6.47
N ILE A 108 -4.62 -7.17 5.49
CA ILE A 108 -3.29 -6.58 5.71
C ILE A 108 -3.42 -5.12 6.17
N LEU A 109 -4.30 -4.35 5.53
CA LEU A 109 -4.52 -2.94 5.90
C LEU A 109 -5.13 -2.78 7.29
N ASP A 110 -5.99 -3.71 7.73
CA ASP A 110 -6.52 -3.73 9.10
C ASP A 110 -5.42 -4.03 10.16
N ALA A 111 -4.34 -4.72 9.76
CA ALA A 111 -3.20 -5.02 10.62
C ALA A 111 -2.14 -3.89 10.67
N VAL A 112 -2.26 -2.85 9.83
CA VAL A 112 -1.39 -1.67 9.86
C VAL A 112 -2.02 -0.62 10.79
N PRO A 113 -1.56 -0.47 12.05
CA PRO A 113 -2.01 0.61 12.92
C PRO A 113 -1.71 2.00 12.31
N ALA A 114 -2.49 2.99 12.73
CA ALA A 114 -2.16 4.40 12.48
C ALA A 114 -0.72 4.69 12.99
N PRO A 115 0.15 5.35 12.22
CA PRO A 115 1.55 5.54 12.60
C PRO A 115 1.74 6.50 13.79
N PRO A 116 2.86 6.42 14.56
CA PRO A 116 4.04 5.57 14.34
C PRO A 116 4.56 4.82 15.60
N SER A 117 4.73 3.50 15.52
CA SER A 117 5.70 2.78 16.37
C SER A 117 6.48 1.67 15.65
N ILE A 118 6.11 1.32 14.41
CA ILE A 118 6.73 0.24 13.63
C ILE A 118 7.25 0.80 12.30
N PRO A 119 8.53 0.56 11.93
CA PRO A 119 9.02 0.79 10.58
C PRO A 119 8.32 -0.16 9.60
N TRP A 120 7.49 0.40 8.71
CA TRP A 120 6.76 -0.37 7.70
C TRP A 120 7.64 -0.60 6.46
N LEU A 121 7.77 -1.86 6.05
CA LEU A 121 8.58 -2.28 4.89
C LEU A 121 7.67 -2.52 3.68
N ALA A 122 7.07 -1.44 3.21
CA ALA A 122 5.97 -1.52 2.25
C ALA A 122 6.42 -1.92 0.83
N THR A 123 7.59 -1.47 0.43
CA THR A 123 8.14 -1.70 -0.91
C THR A 123 9.29 -2.71 -0.86
N GLU A 124 9.63 -3.29 -2.02
CA GLU A 124 10.84 -4.10 -2.16
C GLU A 124 12.08 -3.30 -1.76
N ARG A 125 12.11 -2.01 -2.08
CA ARG A 125 13.19 -1.09 -1.68
C ARG A 125 13.27 -0.89 -0.17
N ASP A 126 12.14 -0.67 0.49
CA ASP A 126 12.13 -0.48 1.96
C ASP A 126 12.70 -1.72 2.66
N LYS A 127 12.35 -2.92 2.17
CA LYS A 127 12.90 -4.18 2.66
C LYS A 127 14.39 -4.29 2.39
N TRP A 128 14.80 -4.03 1.15
CA TRP A 128 16.21 -4.03 0.78
C TRP A 128 17.02 -3.08 1.65
N ASP A 129 16.59 -1.84 1.79
CA ASP A 129 17.24 -0.82 2.62
C ASP A 129 17.29 -1.29 4.08
N HIS A 130 16.23 -1.91 4.60
CA HIS A 130 16.23 -2.48 5.95
C HIS A 130 17.24 -3.63 6.10
N PHE A 131 17.16 -4.68 5.26
CA PHE A 131 18.05 -5.84 5.37
C PHE A 131 19.52 -5.47 5.14
N VAL A 132 19.82 -4.57 4.20
CA VAL A 132 21.18 -4.07 3.98
C VAL A 132 21.68 -3.28 5.19
N ARG A 133 20.83 -2.42 5.79
CA ARG A 133 21.20 -1.69 7.02
C ARG A 133 21.42 -2.63 8.21
N THR A 134 20.57 -3.63 8.38
CA THR A 134 20.59 -4.55 9.54
C THR A 134 21.75 -5.55 9.46
N PHE A 135 22.00 -6.14 8.29
CA PHE A 135 22.95 -7.24 8.14
C PHE A 135 24.26 -6.83 7.43
N GLY A 136 24.30 -5.67 6.76
CA GLY A 136 25.51 -5.13 6.13
C GLY A 136 26.21 -6.14 5.22
N THR A 137 27.52 -6.33 5.42
CA THR A 137 28.35 -7.28 4.65
C THR A 137 28.05 -8.75 4.96
N SER A 138 27.30 -9.04 6.02
CA SER A 138 26.88 -10.39 6.38
C SER A 138 25.62 -10.83 5.63
N LEU A 139 25.03 -9.96 4.81
CA LEU A 139 23.85 -10.28 4.01
C LEU A 139 24.22 -11.06 2.75
N THR A 140 23.87 -12.35 2.72
CA THR A 140 23.96 -13.15 1.49
C THR A 140 22.66 -13.04 0.70
N LEU A 141 22.71 -12.48 -0.52
CA LEU A 141 21.51 -12.19 -1.32
C LEU A 141 20.67 -13.43 -1.67
N GLU A 142 21.30 -14.60 -1.76
CA GLU A 142 20.61 -15.85 -2.03
C GLU A 142 19.70 -16.31 -0.87
N TRP A 143 19.92 -15.80 0.34
CA TRP A 143 19.08 -16.09 1.50
C TRP A 143 17.83 -15.22 1.57
N LEU A 144 17.78 -14.13 0.81
CA LEU A 144 16.55 -13.34 0.70
C LEU A 144 15.50 -14.13 -0.07
N PRO A 145 14.21 -14.08 0.35
CA PRO A 145 13.12 -14.69 -0.41
C PRO A 145 13.12 -14.16 -1.84
N HIS A 146 13.24 -15.04 -2.83
CA HIS A 146 13.30 -14.62 -4.23
C HIS A 146 12.63 -15.62 -5.17
N LEU A 147 12.21 -15.12 -6.34
CA LEU A 147 11.75 -15.92 -7.47
C LEU A 147 12.58 -15.58 -8.69
N ARG A 148 12.99 -16.61 -9.44
CA ARG A 148 13.71 -16.48 -10.72
C ARG A 148 12.73 -16.76 -11.85
N PHE A 149 12.72 -15.87 -12.84
CA PHE A 149 11.89 -15.98 -14.04
C PHE A 149 12.79 -16.04 -15.27
N GLY A 150 12.39 -16.83 -16.27
CA GLY A 150 13.10 -16.96 -17.53
C GLY A 150 14.08 -18.14 -17.55
N THR A 151 14.77 -18.29 -18.67
CA THR A 151 15.74 -19.35 -18.95
C THR A 151 17.05 -18.66 -19.33
N PRO A 152 18.22 -19.18 -18.93
CA PRO A 152 19.49 -18.59 -19.32
C PRO A 152 19.57 -18.35 -20.84
N PRO A 153 20.10 -17.18 -21.28
CA PRO A 153 20.75 -16.14 -20.46
C PRO A 153 19.80 -15.12 -19.80
N ASP A 154 18.52 -15.08 -20.19
CA ASP A 154 17.58 -14.03 -19.78
C ASP A 154 16.83 -14.38 -18.48
N VAL A 155 17.55 -14.36 -17.36
CA VAL A 155 16.98 -14.63 -16.03
C VAL A 155 16.73 -13.33 -15.26
N THR A 156 15.48 -13.10 -14.87
CA THR A 156 15.09 -12.01 -13.96
C THR A 156 14.89 -12.55 -12.54
N VAL A 157 15.56 -11.95 -11.55
CA VAL A 157 15.36 -12.27 -10.13
C VAL A 157 14.47 -11.20 -9.51
N ARG A 158 13.44 -11.62 -8.76
CA ARG A 158 12.60 -10.73 -7.94
C ARG A 158 12.72 -11.11 -6.48
N TYR A 159 13.02 -10.13 -5.64
CA TYR A 159 13.10 -10.33 -4.19
C TYR A 159 11.75 -10.03 -3.51
N PHE A 160 11.50 -10.69 -2.38
CA PHE A 160 10.27 -10.60 -1.59
C PHE A 160 8.98 -10.80 -2.43
N PRO A 161 8.86 -11.93 -3.15
CA PRO A 161 7.77 -12.17 -4.10
C PRO A 161 6.38 -12.21 -3.46
N ASP A 162 6.32 -12.61 -2.19
CA ASP A 162 5.12 -12.70 -1.35
C ASP A 162 4.79 -11.36 -0.67
N ARG A 163 5.64 -10.35 -0.83
CA ARG A 163 5.55 -9.04 -0.19
C ARG A 163 5.61 -9.07 1.33
N GLN A 164 6.19 -10.10 1.93
CA GLN A 164 6.61 -10.10 3.34
C GLN A 164 8.08 -9.68 3.48
N PRO A 165 8.55 -9.32 4.69
CA PRO A 165 7.76 -8.86 5.83
C PRO A 165 7.11 -7.50 5.55
N ILE A 166 5.92 -7.22 6.10
CA ILE A 166 5.24 -5.92 5.94
C ILE A 166 5.68 -4.86 6.95
N GLY A 167 6.26 -5.28 8.08
CA GLY A 167 6.83 -4.44 9.12
C GLY A 167 7.77 -5.27 9.99
N VAL A 168 8.60 -4.60 10.78
CA VAL A 168 9.60 -5.21 11.67
C VAL A 168 9.46 -4.66 13.07
N VAL A 169 9.49 -5.54 14.06
CA VAL A 169 9.58 -5.18 15.49
C VAL A 169 10.96 -5.63 15.94
N GLU A 170 11.75 -4.74 16.54
CA GLU A 170 13.02 -5.18 17.14
C GLU A 170 12.67 -6.14 18.29
N ALA A 171 13.21 -7.35 18.22
CA ALA A 171 13.21 -8.23 19.38
C ALA A 171 14.18 -7.61 20.38
N GLY A 172 13.65 -7.13 21.51
CA GLY A 172 14.46 -6.66 22.63
C GLY A 172 15.29 -7.77 23.26
#